data_AF-A0A484YZ82-F1
#
_entry.id   AF-A0A484YZ82-F1
#
_cell.length_a   1.000
_cell.length_b   1.000
_cell.length_c   1.000
_cell.angle_alpha   90.00
_cell.angle_beta   90.00
_cell.angle_gamma   90.00
#
_symmetry.space_group_name_H-M   'P 1'
#
loop_
_entity.id
_entity.type
_entity.pdbx_description
1 polymer ?
#
loop_
_entity_poly.entity_id
_entity_poly.type
_entity_poly.pdbx_seq_one_letter_code
_entity_poly.pdbx_strand_id
1 'polypeptide(L)' 'MVTIRLARHGAKKRPFYQVVVADSRNARNGRFIERVGFFNPIASEKEEGTRLDLDRIAHWLARAQLFLIALLR' A
#
# COMPACT_ATOMS: atom_id res chain seq x y z
N MET A 1 13.44 3.28 -7.25
CA MET A 1 12.39 4.26 -7.62
C MET A 1 11.35 4.27 -6.52
N VAL A 2 10.85 5.44 -6.10
CA VAL A 2 9.79 5.47 -5.07
C VAL A 2 8.49 4.93 -5.69
N THR A 3 7.79 4.05 -4.99
CA THR A 3 6.54 3.44 -5.44
C THR A 3 5.60 3.28 -4.27
N ILE A 4 4.30 3.38 -4.55
CA ILE A 4 3.23 3.00 -3.63
C ILE A 4 2.87 1.55 -3.94
N ARG A 5 2.97 0.65 -2.95
CA ARG A 5 2.74 -0.79 -3.14
C ARG A 5 2.09 -1.43 -1.92
N LEU A 6 1.56 -2.64 -2.12
CA LEU A 6 1.00 -3.46 -1.05
C LEU A 6 2.09 -4.32 -0.38
N ALA A 7 2.27 -4.15 0.92
CA ALA A 7 3.09 -5.05 1.75
C ALA A 7 2.19 -6.11 2.41
N ARG A 8 2.39 -7.38 2.03
CA ARG A 8 1.59 -8.51 2.51
C ARG A 8 2.00 -8.92 3.92
N HIS A 9 1.12 -8.66 4.86
CA HIS A 9 1.15 -9.12 6.24
C HIS A 9 0.01 -10.13 6.50
N GLY A 10 -0.18 -10.50 7.76
CA GLY A 10 -1.16 -11.48 8.18
C GLY A 10 -0.62 -12.91 8.17
N ALA A 11 -1.53 -13.88 8.26
CA ALA A 11 -1.19 -15.28 8.42
C ALA A 11 -1.43 -16.08 7.13
N LYS A 12 -1.06 -17.36 7.15
CA LYS A 12 -1.41 -18.30 6.08
C LYS A 12 -2.93 -18.32 5.93
N LYS A 13 -3.42 -18.17 4.68
CA LYS A 13 -4.85 -18.05 4.33
C LYS A 13 -5.62 -16.88 4.98
N ARG A 14 -4.93 -15.92 5.61
CA ARG A 14 -5.52 -14.71 6.18
C ARG A 14 -4.67 -13.48 5.82
N PRO A 15 -4.75 -13.01 4.56
CA PRO A 15 -3.92 -11.91 4.10
C PRO A 15 -4.38 -10.57 4.68
N PHE A 16 -3.41 -9.72 5.04
CA PHE A 16 -3.64 -8.33 5.39
C PHE A 16 -2.62 -7.49 4.63
N TYR A 17 -3.03 -6.43 3.95
CA TYR A 17 -2.14 -5.61 3.14
C TYR A 17 -1.97 -4.24 3.76
N GLN A 18 -0.72 -3.80 3.92
CA GLN A 18 -0.43 -2.41 4.23
C GLN A 18 -0.14 -1.67 2.93
N VAL A 19 -0.69 -0.46 2.77
CA VAL A 19 -0.37 0.42 1.64
C VAL A 19 0.81 1.27 2.07
N VAL A 20 1.96 1.06 1.42
CA VAL A 20 3.23 1.68 1.81
C VAL A 20 3.89 2.36 0.63
N VAL A 21 4.53 3.49 0.92
CA VAL A 21 5.46 4.17 0.04
C VAL A 21 6.85 3.61 0.33
N ALA A 22 7.50 3.03 -0.66
CA ALA A 22 8.81 2.40 -0.49
C ALA A 22 9.68 2.59 -1.74
N ASP A 23 10.99 2.40 -1.60
CA ASP A 23 11.86 2.21 -2.76
C ASP A 23 11.60 0.82 -3.36
N SER A 24 11.40 0.78 -4.68
CA SER A 24 11.17 -0.43 -5.47
C SER A 24 12.25 -1.50 -5.28
N ARG A 25 13.48 -1.09 -4.95
CA ARG A 25 14.62 -1.99 -4.70
C ARG A 25 14.50 -2.79 -3.40
N ASN A 26 13.69 -2.31 -2.44
CA ASN A 26 13.52 -2.97 -1.16
C ASN A 26 12.60 -4.18 -1.29
N ALA A 27 12.87 -5.24 -0.50
CA ALA A 27 11.98 -6.39 -0.38
C ALA A 27 10.54 -5.97 -0.05
N ARG A 28 9.53 -6.72 -0.54
CA ARG A 28 8.10 -6.37 -0.44
C ARG A 28 7.66 -5.96 0.97
N ASN A 29 8.10 -6.71 1.98
CA ASN A 29 7.76 -6.49 3.39
C ASN A 29 8.93 -5.87 4.19
N GLY A 30 9.95 -5.35 3.49
CA GLY A 30 11.12 -4.75 4.12
C GLY A 30 10.91 -3.28 4.47
N ARG A 31 12.00 -2.53 4.48
CA ARG A 31 12.00 -1.10 4.79
C ARG A 31 11.12 -0.31 3.82
N PHE A 32 10.21 0.47 4.39
CA PHE A 32 9.39 1.45 3.68
C PHE A 32 9.65 2.86 4.23
N ILE A 33 9.22 3.87 3.49
CA ILE A 33 9.35 5.29 3.83
C ILE A 33 8.16 5.72 4.70
N GLU A 34 6.94 5.43 4.24
CA GLU A 34 5.70 5.84 4.90
C GLU A 34 4.59 4.81 4.69
N ARG A 35 3.73 4.61 5.68
CA ARG A 35 2.49 3.83 5.53
C ARG A 35 1.33 4.80 5.34
N VAL A 36 0.66 4.70 4.20
CA VAL A 36 -0.44 5.60 3.78
C VAL A 36 -1.81 4.91 3.82
N GLY A 37 -1.88 3.69 4.35
CA GLY A 37 -3.15 2.99 4.52
C GLY A 37 -3.01 1.49 4.74
N PHE A 38 -4.14 0.81 4.65
CA PHE A 38 -4.24 -0.65 4.65
C PHE A 38 -5.45 -1.14 3.85
N PHE A 39 -5.39 -2.41 3.48
CA PHE A 39 -6.43 -3.15 2.79
C PHE A 39 -6.53 -4.57 3.38
N ASN A 40 -7.71 -4.94 3.82
CA ASN A 40 -8.05 -6.22 4.40
C ASN A 40 -9.19 -6.87 3.59
N PRO A 41 -8.89 -7.80 2.67
CA PRO A 41 -9.91 -8.41 1.80
C PRO A 41 -10.82 -9.41 2.52
N ILE A 42 -10.50 -9.77 3.76
CA ILE A 42 -11.30 -10.71 4.58
C ILE A 42 -12.00 -10.01 5.74
N ALA A 43 -12.02 -8.67 5.74
CA ALA A 43 -12.74 -7.90 6.74
C ALA A 43 -14.23 -8.24 6.71
N SER A 44 -14.82 -8.38 7.88
CA SER A 44 -16.27 -8.55 8.01
C SER A 44 -16.97 -7.22 7.72
N GLU A 45 -18.27 -7.22 7.41
CA GLU A 45 -19.05 -5.98 7.16
C GLU A 45 -19.03 -5.00 8.35
N LYS A 46 -18.73 -5.49 9.55
CA LYS A 46 -18.60 -4.70 10.79
C LYS A 46 -17.21 -4.07 10.98
N GLU A 47 -16.24 -4.42 10.15
CA GLU A 47 -14.86 -3.97 10.24
C GLU A 47 -14.50 -3.10 9.03
N GLU A 48 -13.67 -2.08 9.25
CA GLU A 48 -13.18 -1.24 8.16
C GLU A 48 -12.19 -2.04 7.30
N GLY A 49 -12.64 -2.50 6.13
CA GLY A 49 -11.83 -3.33 5.24
C GLY A 49 -10.74 -2.57 4.49
N THR A 50 -10.90 -1.26 4.30
CA THR A 50 -9.92 -0.43 3.60
C THR A 50 -9.86 0.94 4.22
N ARG A 51 -8.65 1.43 4.47
CA ARG A 51 -8.44 2.82 4.89
C ARG A 51 -7.22 3.38 4.19
N LEU A 52 -7.41 4.50 3.51
CA LEU A 52 -6.38 5.19 2.75
C LEU A 52 -6.31 6.65 3.19
N ASP A 53 -5.10 7.14 3.41
CA ASP A 53 -4.82 8.55 3.60
C ASP A 53 -4.63 9.19 2.21
N LEU A 54 -5.71 9.75 1.69
CA LEU A 54 -5.75 10.31 0.33
C LEU A 54 -4.85 11.54 0.19
N ASP A 55 -4.72 12.35 1.24
CA ASP A 55 -3.88 13.55 1.22
C ASP A 55 -2.41 13.18 1.10
N ARG A 56 -1.97 12.17 1.86
CA ARG A 56 -0.60 11.65 1.77
C ARG A 56 -0.35 10.96 0.45
N ILE A 57 -1.31 10.18 -0.06
CA ILE A 57 -1.21 9.56 -1.39
C ILE A 57 -1.05 10.65 -2.47
N ALA A 58 -1.89 11.69 -2.45
CA ALA A 58 -1.82 12.79 -3.41
C ALA A 58 -0.48 13.52 -3.35
N HIS A 59 0.05 13.78 -2.14
CA HIS A 59 1.38 14.36 -1.95
C HIS A 59 2.47 13.52 -2.62
N TRP A 60 2.44 12.20 -2.43
CA TRP A 60 3.42 11.31 -3.03
C TRP A 60 3.25 11.12 -4.54
N LEU A 61 2.02 11.16 -5.05
CA LEU A 61 1.73 11.17 -6.49
C LEU A 61 2.16 12.47 -7.18
N ALA A 62 2.12 13.60 -6.46
CA ALA A 62 2.63 14.87 -6.98
C ALA A 62 4.17 14.93 -6.93
N ARG A 63 4.79 14.40 -5.88
CA ARG A 63 6.25 14.40 -5.69
C ARG A 63 6.98 13.40 -6.57
N ALA A 64 6.45 12.19 -6.65
CA ALA A 64 6.96 11.19 -7.56
C ALA A 64 6.14 11.33 -8.83
N GLN A 65 6.76 11.69 -9.95
CA GLN A 65 6.21 11.58 -11.30
C GLN A 65 5.93 10.09 -11.61
N LEU A 66 4.99 9.49 -10.89
CA LEU A 66 4.62 8.08 -10.93
C LEU A 66 3.55 7.93 -12.00
N PHE A 67 4.01 7.96 -13.26
CA PHE A 67 3.22 7.44 -14.36
C PHE A 67 2.90 5.95 -14.09
N LEU A 68 1.63 5.69 -13.80
CA LEU A 68 0.80 4.67 -14.45
C LEU A 68 0.97 3.17 -14.15
N ILE A 69 1.99 2.67 -13.44
CA ILE A 69 2.27 1.21 -13.53
C ILE A 69 1.38 0.27 -12.69
N ALA A 70 0.47 0.72 -11.81
CA ALA A 70 -0.14 -0.22 -10.83
C ALA A 70 -1.67 -0.40 -10.85
N LEU A 71 -2.42 0.12 -11.84
CA LEU A 71 -3.89 -0.08 -11.87
C LEU A 71 -4.41 -1.01 -12.97
N LEU A 72 -3.61 -1.47 -13.94
CA LEU A 72 -4.10 -2.26 -15.10
C LEU A 72 -3.14 -3.37 -15.59
N ARG A 73 -2.51 -4.13 -14.71
CA ARG A 73 -1.97 -5.46 -15.04
C ARG A 73 -2.16 -6.44 -13.90
#